data_AF-A0A4R3V9V8-F1
#
_entry.id   AF-A0A4R3V9V8-F1
#
_cell.length_a   1.000
_cell.length_b   1.000
_cell.length_c   1.000
_cell.angle_alpha   90.00
_cell.angle_beta   90.00
_cell.angle_gamma   90.00
#
_symmetry.space_group_name_H-M   'P 1'
#
loop_
_entity.id
_entity.type
_entity.pdbx_description
1 polymer ?
#
loop_
_entity_poly.entity_id
_entity_poly.type
_entity_poly.pdbx_seq_one_letter_code
_entity_poly.pdbx_strand_id
1 'polypeptide(L)'
;MNHGFGHEVPARHAPRELRQVTRYLIVISAGAVPVARLFTHSREPVAEIDAGTEEVAVMTAGAAATTGAMGPEWDRGLVGHSADERASAVVYVLDL
;
A
#
# COMPACT_ATOMS: atom_id res chain seq x y z
N MET A 1 -30.36 28.23 38.37
CA MET A 1 -30.47 28.05 36.90
C MET A 1 -29.05 28.01 36.36
N ASN A 2 -28.58 26.83 35.94
CA ASN A 2 -27.16 26.52 35.70
C ASN A 2 -26.81 26.75 34.22
N HIS A 3 -25.88 27.68 33.94
CA HIS A 3 -25.29 27.88 32.62
C HIS A 3 -24.02 27.01 32.53
N GLY A 4 -24.17 25.79 32.01
CA GLY A 4 -23.05 24.95 31.59
C GLY A 4 -22.80 25.15 30.11
N PHE A 5 -21.93 26.09 29.74
CA PHE A 5 -21.45 26.21 28.36
C PHE A 5 -20.67 24.94 28.02
N GLY A 6 -21.22 24.18 27.07
CA GLY A 6 -20.59 22.99 26.52
C GLY A 6 -19.28 23.35 25.85
N HIS A 7 -18.19 22.84 26.41
CA HIS A 7 -16.95 22.64 25.66
C HIS A 7 -17.27 21.69 24.49
N GLU A 8 -17.60 22.22 23.32
CA GLU A 8 -17.49 21.49 22.07
C GLU A 8 -16.01 21.19 21.85
N VAL A 9 -15.60 20.03 22.35
CA VAL A 9 -14.33 19.42 21.99
C VAL A 9 -14.37 19.25 20.48
N PRO A 10 -13.46 19.87 19.69
CA PRO A 10 -13.42 19.59 18.26
C PRO A 10 -13.29 18.09 18.12
N ALA A 11 -14.18 17.50 17.31
CA ALA A 11 -14.24 16.08 17.06
C ALA A 11 -12.80 15.56 16.96
N ARG A 12 -12.39 14.73 17.92
CA ARG A 12 -11.14 13.98 17.81
C ARG A 12 -11.21 13.39 16.43
N HIS A 13 -10.28 13.80 15.57
CA HIS A 13 -10.07 13.20 14.26
C HIS A 13 -10.14 11.70 14.52
N ALA A 14 -11.28 11.06 14.22
CA ALA A 14 -11.37 9.62 14.29
C ALA A 14 -10.31 9.20 13.29
N PRO A 15 -9.23 8.51 13.70
CA PRO A 15 -8.27 8.03 12.73
C PRO A 15 -9.08 7.17 11.77
N ARG A 16 -9.27 7.72 10.56
CA ARG A 16 -10.09 7.21 9.48
C ARG A 16 -9.73 5.75 9.33
N GLU A 17 -10.63 4.87 9.76
CA GLU A 17 -10.67 3.44 9.47
C GLU A 17 -9.30 2.86 9.09
N LEU A 18 -8.40 2.81 10.07
CA LEU A 18 -7.24 1.93 9.95
C LEU A 18 -7.76 0.51 9.69
N ARG A 19 -7.15 -0.14 8.69
CA ARG A 19 -7.07 -1.60 8.49
C ARG A 19 -8.14 -2.23 7.59
N GLN A 20 -8.16 -1.86 6.32
CA GLN A 20 -7.90 -2.95 5.38
C GLN A 20 -6.40 -3.16 5.45
N VAL A 21 -5.97 -4.17 6.22
CA VAL A 21 -4.54 -4.41 6.48
C VAL A 21 -3.88 -4.59 5.12
N THR A 22 -3.14 -3.57 4.69
CA THR A 22 -2.30 -3.67 3.52
C THR A 22 -1.22 -4.67 3.87
N ARG A 23 -1.33 -5.85 3.29
CA ARG A 23 -0.44 -6.98 3.56
C ARG A 23 0.66 -7.09 2.54
N TYR A 24 0.44 -6.56 1.35
CA TYR A 24 1.39 -6.68 0.25
C TYR A 24 1.63 -5.33 -0.40
N LEU A 25 2.87 -5.04 -0.72
CA LEU A 25 3.28 -3.89 -1.50
C LEU A 25 4.09 -4.40 -2.69
N ILE A 26 3.70 -4.07 -3.91
CA ILE A 26 4.44 -4.45 -5.11
C ILE A 26 5.13 -3.23 -5.67
N VAL A 27 6.46 -3.28 -5.73
CA VAL A 27 7.29 -2.26 -6.34
C VAL A 27 7.73 -2.71 -7.72
N ILE A 28 7.36 -1.97 -8.74
CA ILE A 28 7.72 -2.21 -10.14
C ILE A 28 8.71 -1.12 -10.54
N SER A 29 10.01 -1.45 -10.50
CA SER A 29 11.07 -0.52 -10.91
C SER A 29 11.50 -0.70 -12.37
N ALA A 30 11.03 -1.73 -13.06
CA ALA A 30 11.44 -2.10 -14.41
C ALA A 30 10.67 -1.37 -15.54
N GLY A 31 9.77 -0.45 -15.18
CA GLY A 31 9.06 0.42 -16.11
C GLY A 31 9.73 1.78 -16.32
N ALA A 32 9.14 2.62 -17.16
CA ALA A 32 9.58 4.01 -17.35
C ALA A 32 9.43 4.88 -16.09
N VAL A 33 8.51 4.50 -15.18
CA VAL A 33 8.27 5.17 -13.90
C VAL A 33 8.20 4.11 -12.80
N PRO A 34 9.00 4.24 -11.72
CA PRO A 34 9.00 3.28 -10.64
C PRO A 34 7.75 3.46 -9.78
N VAL A 35 6.84 2.48 -9.82
CA VAL A 35 5.53 2.54 -9.16
C VAL A 35 5.44 1.50 -8.04
N ALA A 36 4.81 1.85 -6.93
CA ALA A 36 4.57 0.97 -5.82
C ALA A 36 3.06 0.85 -5.57
N ARG A 37 2.53 -0.37 -5.59
CA ARG A 37 1.09 -0.64 -5.48
C ARG A 37 0.80 -1.41 -4.21
N LEU A 38 -0.07 -0.86 -3.38
CA LEU A 38 -0.49 -1.39 -2.09
C LEU A 38 -1.68 -2.35 -2.30
N PHE A 39 -1.62 -3.51 -1.66
CA PHE A 39 -2.64 -4.55 -1.74
C PHE A 39 -3.08 -5.04 -0.36
N THR A 40 -4.37 -5.32 -0.23
CA THR A 40 -4.94 -5.95 0.97
C THR A 40 -4.53 -7.41 1.11
N HIS A 41 -4.87 -8.04 2.25
CA HIS A 41 -4.82 -9.50 2.40
C HIS A 41 -5.60 -10.26 1.29
N SER A 42 -6.70 -9.70 0.79
CA SER A 42 -7.48 -10.26 -0.32
C SER A 42 -6.82 -10.03 -1.69
N ARG A 43 -5.63 -9.42 -1.72
CA ARG A 43 -4.88 -9.07 -2.93
C ARG A 43 -5.64 -8.10 -3.82
N GLU A 44 -6.43 -7.24 -3.18
CA GLU A 44 -7.13 -6.14 -3.86
C GLU A 44 -6.26 -4.90 -3.83
N PRO A 45 -6.06 -4.21 -4.97
CA PRO A 45 -5.30 -2.97 -5.01
C PRO A 45 -6.04 -1.89 -4.22
N VAL A 46 -5.37 -1.34 -3.21
CA VAL A 46 -5.92 -0.29 -2.34
C VAL A 46 -5.52 1.08 -2.84
N ALA A 47 -4.24 1.23 -3.17
CA ALA A 47 -3.63 2.50 -3.54
C ALA A 47 -2.37 2.26 -4.37
N GLU A 48 -2.01 3.28 -5.13
CA GLU A 48 -0.78 3.37 -5.89
C GLU A 48 -0.02 4.58 -5.37
N ILE A 49 1.28 4.40 -5.12
CA ILE A 49 2.20 5.40 -4.61
C ILE A 49 3.49 5.33 -5.42
N ASP A 50 4.22 6.43 -5.47
CA ASP A 50 5.55 6.45 -6.09
C ASP A 50 6.52 5.58 -5.29
N ALA A 51 7.20 4.66 -5.97
CA ALA A 51 8.17 3.76 -5.33
C ALA A 51 9.40 4.50 -4.76
N GLY A 52 9.65 5.73 -5.20
CA GLY A 52 10.74 6.57 -4.72
C GLY A 52 10.42 7.37 -3.45
N THR A 53 9.25 7.16 -2.83
CA THR A 53 8.87 7.91 -1.62
C THR A 53 9.50 7.33 -0.36
N GLU A 54 9.81 8.20 0.60
CA GLU A 54 10.33 7.79 1.92
C GLU A 54 9.33 6.88 2.65
N GLU A 55 8.03 7.06 2.41
CA GLU A 55 6.97 6.19 2.95
C GLU A 55 7.14 4.74 2.51
N VAL A 56 7.43 4.48 1.23
CA VAL A 56 7.73 3.13 0.72
C VAL A 56 8.99 2.57 1.34
N ALA A 57 10.05 3.38 1.48
CA ALA A 57 11.29 2.94 2.12
C ALA A 57 11.05 2.53 3.58
N VAL A 58 10.26 3.28 4.34
CA VAL A 58 9.91 2.96 5.72
C VAL A 58 8.99 1.74 5.82
N MET A 59 8.00 1.61 4.93
CA MET A 59 7.11 0.44 4.91
C MET A 59 7.84 -0.85 4.55
N THR A 60 8.82 -0.78 3.63
CA THR A 60 9.61 -1.93 3.21
C THR A 60 10.79 -2.23 4.14
N ALA A 61 11.14 -1.32 5.05
CA ALA A 61 12.23 -1.49 6.00
C ALA A 61 11.94 -2.64 6.98
N GLY A 62 12.47 -3.83 6.68
CA GLY A 62 12.26 -5.05 7.46
C GLY A 62 11.13 -5.96 6.94
N ALA A 63 10.46 -5.59 5.85
CA ALA A 63 9.47 -6.42 5.19
C ALA A 63 10.15 -7.52 4.35
N ALA A 64 9.53 -8.69 4.28
CA ALA A 64 10.02 -9.78 3.44
C ALA A 64 9.78 -9.44 1.96
N ALA A 65 10.85 -9.30 1.19
CA ALA A 65 10.80 -9.01 -0.24
C ALA A 65 10.92 -10.30 -1.06
N THR A 66 10.06 -10.46 -2.06
CA THR A 66 10.09 -11.55 -3.04
C THR A 66 10.07 -10.96 -4.44
N THR A 67 11.06 -11.26 -5.26
CA THR A 67 11.11 -10.81 -6.65
C THR A 67 10.23 -11.70 -7.53
N GLY A 68 9.45 -11.08 -8.41
CA GLY A 68 8.56 -11.74 -9.36
C GLY A 68 7.09 -11.70 -8.92
N ALA A 69 6.33 -10.74 -9.47
CA ALA A 69 4.88 -10.64 -9.32
C ALA A 69 4.14 -11.28 -10.52
N MET A 70 4.52 -12.52 -10.90
CA MET A 70 3.92 -13.24 -12.03
C MET A 70 2.66 -14.06 -11.65
N GLY A 71 2.29 -14.09 -10.38
CA GLY A 71 1.11 -14.81 -9.90
C GLY A 71 -0.20 -14.27 -10.49
N PRO A 72 -1.20 -15.13 -10.75
CA PRO A 72 -2.51 -14.71 -11.28
C PRO A 72 -3.26 -13.78 -10.33
N GLU A 73 -2.93 -13.79 -9.05
CA GLU A 73 -3.45 -12.82 -8.08
C GLU A 73 -3.06 -11.37 -8.36
N TRP A 74 -1.92 -11.15 -9.00
CA TRP A 74 -1.42 -9.82 -9.33
C TRP A 74 -1.90 -9.35 -10.70
N ASP A 75 -2.39 -10.25 -11.55
CA ASP A 75 -2.79 -9.94 -12.92
C ASP A 75 -3.85 -8.83 -13.00
N ARG A 76 -4.84 -8.86 -12.10
CA ARG A 76 -5.85 -7.79 -11.98
C ARG A 76 -5.26 -6.45 -11.59
N GLY A 77 -4.34 -6.45 -10.63
CA GLY A 77 -3.68 -5.24 -10.13
C GLY A 77 -2.52 -4.78 -11.01
N LEU A 78 -2.07 -5.59 -11.96
CA LEU A 78 -0.97 -5.31 -12.88
C LEU A 78 -1.43 -5.33 -14.34
N VAL A 79 -2.74 -5.20 -14.57
CA VAL A 79 -3.30 -5.19 -15.92
C VAL A 79 -2.70 -4.01 -16.69
N GLY A 80 -2.00 -4.31 -17.79
CA GLY A 80 -1.25 -3.32 -18.58
C GLY A 80 0.27 -3.34 -18.39
N HIS A 81 0.81 -4.04 -17.38
CA HIS A 81 2.25 -4.28 -17.27
C HIS A 81 2.68 -5.52 -18.05
N SER A 82 3.84 -5.44 -18.68
CA SER A 82 4.46 -6.53 -19.42
C SER A 82 4.94 -7.65 -18.50
N ALA A 83 5.04 -8.87 -19.01
CA ALA A 83 5.55 -10.01 -18.24
C ALA A 83 6.96 -9.74 -17.66
N ASP A 84 7.79 -8.99 -18.38
CA ASP A 84 9.14 -8.59 -17.94
C ASP A 84 9.09 -7.62 -16.74
N GLU A 85 8.21 -6.63 -16.78
CA GLU A 85 7.99 -5.69 -15.67
C GLU A 85 7.50 -6.42 -14.42
N ARG A 86 6.58 -7.39 -14.60
CA ARG A 86 6.07 -8.23 -13.51
C ARG A 86 7.13 -9.18 -12.97
N ALA A 87 7.99 -9.72 -13.82
CA ALA A 87 9.10 -10.59 -13.42
C ALA A 87 10.15 -9.84 -12.61
N SER A 88 10.40 -8.58 -12.94
CA SER A 88 11.32 -7.70 -12.22
C SER A 88 10.68 -6.95 -11.04
N ALA A 89 9.36 -7.07 -10.84
CA ALA A 89 8.67 -6.46 -9.72
C ALA A 89 9.05 -7.14 -8.39
N VAL A 90 9.12 -6.36 -7.32
CA VAL A 90 9.44 -6.83 -5.97
C VAL A 90 8.19 -6.74 -5.10
N VAL A 91 7.74 -7.89 -4.61
CA VAL A 91 6.60 -8.02 -3.70
C VAL A 91 7.12 -8.01 -2.27
N TYR A 92 6.77 -6.99 -1.52
CA TYR A 92 7.03 -6.86 -0.09
C TYR A 92 5.81 -7.32 0.70
N VAL A 93 6.02 -8.19 1.68
CA VAL A 93 4.99 -8.59 2.64
C VAL A 93 5.11 -7.69 3.86
N LEU A 94 4.12 -6.82 4.03
CA LEU A 94 4.01 -5.92 5.18
C LEU A 94 3.34 -6.68 6.33
N ASP A 95 4.11 -6.96 7.38
CA ASP A 95 3.57 -7.45 8.66
C ASP A 95 3.29 -6.25 9.59
N LEU A 96 2.39 -5.38 9.14
CA LEU A 96 1.93 -4.19 9.86
C LEU A 96 0.54 -4.40 10.49
#